data_AF-A0A3B8PK57-F1
#
_entry.id   AF-A0A3B8PK57-F1
#
_cell.length_a   1.000
_cell.length_b   1.000
_cell.length_c   1.000
_cell.angle_alpha   90.00
_cell.angle_beta   90.00
_cell.angle_gamma   90.00
#
_symmetry.space_group_name_H-M   'P 1'
#
loop_
_entity.id
_entity.type
_entity.pdbx_description
1 polymer ?
#
loop_
_entity_poly.entity_id
_entity_poly.type
_entity_poly.pdbx_seq_one_letter_code
_entity_poly.pdbx_strand_id
1 'polypeptide(L)'
;PGQPDKGSGKGPGGREVAEILARVGPDTASASSAAHRLALRAAAEKRPDWLESFAGSARQLIALKATDAHHYKYGMAIFENLELVSPAYRPHVMATAPYYIRGSGHADAVVVTRALEALGAR
;
A
#
# COMPACT_ATOMS: atom_id res chain seq x y z
N PRO A 1 2.81 18.90 13.62
CA PRO A 1 1.45 18.79 13.04
C PRO A 1 1.49 19.12 11.54
N GLY A 2 1.86 18.14 10.73
CA GLY A 2 1.85 18.25 9.27
C GLY A 2 0.44 17.99 8.75
N GLN A 3 -0.13 18.97 8.06
CA GLN A 3 -1.40 18.85 7.39
C GLN A 3 -1.30 17.73 6.34
N PRO A 4 -2.25 16.78 6.25
CA PRO A 4 -2.19 15.75 5.23
C PRO A 4 -2.29 16.43 3.87
N ASP A 5 -1.26 16.26 3.05
CA ASP A 5 -1.19 16.80 1.70
C ASP A 5 -2.41 16.28 0.90
N LYS A 6 -3.36 17.19 0.66
CA LYS A 6 -4.61 16.95 -0.07
C LYS A 6 -4.37 16.62 -1.56
N GLY A 7 -3.13 16.62 -2.02
CA GLY A 7 -2.73 16.25 -3.39
C GLY A 7 -2.32 14.79 -3.61
N SER A 8 -2.02 14.04 -2.54
CA SER A 8 -1.33 12.72 -2.61
C SER A 8 -2.07 11.60 -3.35
N GLY A 9 -3.37 11.78 -3.65
CA GLY A 9 -4.20 10.81 -4.38
C GLY A 9 -4.68 11.23 -5.77
N LYS A 10 -4.44 12.47 -6.21
CA LYS A 10 -4.99 12.99 -7.50
C LYS A 10 -4.02 12.94 -8.68
N GLY A 11 -2.75 12.66 -8.44
CA GLY A 11 -1.75 12.50 -9.50
C GLY A 11 -1.84 11.14 -10.22
N PRO A 12 -1.20 10.99 -11.39
CA PRO A 12 -1.16 9.73 -12.15
C PRO A 12 -0.67 8.55 -11.30
N GLY A 13 0.26 8.78 -10.37
CA GLY A 13 0.73 7.76 -9.42
C GLY A 13 -0.36 7.24 -8.48
N GLY A 14 -1.29 8.07 -8.03
CA GLY A 14 -2.38 7.65 -7.11
C GLY A 14 -3.38 6.70 -7.77
N ARG A 15 -3.72 6.94 -9.06
CA ARG A 15 -4.59 6.04 -9.83
C ARG A 15 -3.92 4.69 -10.04
N GLU A 16 -2.66 4.69 -10.45
CA GLU A 16 -1.91 3.45 -10.67
C GLU A 16 -1.77 2.65 -9.37
N VAL A 17 -1.47 3.31 -8.24
CA VAL A 17 -1.44 2.66 -6.91
C VAL A 17 -2.77 1.97 -6.62
N ALA A 18 -3.90 2.65 -6.83
CA ALA A 18 -5.22 2.05 -6.61
C ALA A 18 -5.47 0.81 -7.49
N GLU A 19 -5.06 0.86 -8.76
CA GLU A 19 -5.16 -0.28 -9.69
C GLU A 19 -4.29 -1.46 -9.25
N ILE A 20 -3.06 -1.20 -8.78
CA ILE A 20 -2.18 -2.24 -8.26
C ILE A 20 -2.82 -2.91 -7.03
N LEU A 21 -3.30 -2.11 -6.09
CA LEU A 21 -3.88 -2.60 -4.84
C LEU A 21 -5.22 -3.33 -5.04
N ALA A 22 -5.98 -3.00 -6.09
CA ALA A 22 -7.21 -3.71 -6.47
C ALA A 22 -6.93 -5.13 -7.00
N ARG A 23 -5.75 -5.37 -7.57
CA ARG A 23 -5.34 -6.69 -8.07
C ARG A 23 -4.80 -7.62 -6.99
N VAL A 24 -4.51 -7.12 -5.79
CA VAL A 24 -4.00 -7.95 -4.68
C VAL A 24 -5.07 -8.96 -4.22
N GLY A 25 -4.75 -10.25 -4.33
CA GLY A 25 -5.69 -11.36 -4.12
C GLY A 25 -6.16 -11.96 -5.45
N PRO A 26 -6.97 -11.25 -6.26
CA PRO A 26 -7.45 -11.75 -7.55
C PRO A 26 -6.32 -12.08 -8.54
N ASP A 27 -5.27 -11.26 -8.59
CA ASP A 27 -4.09 -11.45 -9.42
C ASP A 27 -2.84 -10.82 -8.77
N THR A 28 -2.40 -11.45 -7.68
CA THR A 28 -1.26 -10.97 -6.88
C THR A 28 0.04 -10.94 -7.67
N ALA A 29 0.23 -11.84 -8.65
CA ALA A 29 1.43 -11.86 -9.49
C ALA A 29 1.52 -10.61 -10.38
N SER A 30 0.41 -10.22 -11.02
CA SER A 30 0.36 -8.97 -11.79
C SER A 30 0.49 -7.74 -10.88
N ALA A 31 -0.11 -7.75 -9.69
CA ALA A 31 0.06 -6.68 -8.71
C ALA A 31 1.53 -6.50 -8.29
N SER A 32 2.23 -7.60 -8.00
CA SER A 32 3.67 -7.63 -7.68
C SER A 32 4.52 -7.05 -8.81
N SER A 33 4.28 -7.52 -10.04
CA SER A 33 4.99 -7.04 -11.22
C SER A 33 4.74 -5.55 -11.48
N ALA A 34 3.53 -5.07 -11.22
CA ALA A 34 3.19 -3.66 -11.37
C ALA A 34 3.81 -2.79 -10.27
N ALA A 35 3.83 -3.23 -9.02
CA ALA A 35 4.52 -2.55 -7.93
C ALA A 35 6.03 -2.40 -8.20
N HIS A 36 6.67 -3.46 -8.74
CA HIS A 36 8.06 -3.41 -9.17
C HIS A 36 8.29 -2.34 -10.25
N ARG A 37 7.44 -2.31 -11.29
CA ARG A 37 7.53 -1.33 -12.38
C ARG A 37 7.28 0.10 -11.91
N LEU A 38 6.31 0.31 -11.01
CA LEU A 38 6.05 1.60 -10.39
C LEU A 38 7.31 2.12 -9.70
N ALA A 39 7.98 1.27 -8.92
CA ALA A 39 9.20 1.64 -8.21
C ALA A 39 10.38 1.97 -9.14
N LEU A 40 10.56 1.22 -10.24
CA LEU A 40 11.57 1.53 -11.25
C LEU A 40 11.33 2.89 -11.91
N ARG A 41 10.07 3.18 -12.30
CA ARG A 41 9.74 4.48 -12.92
C ARG A 41 9.85 5.62 -11.92
N ALA A 42 9.41 5.42 -10.68
CA ALA A 42 9.58 6.40 -9.61
C ALA A 42 11.07 6.77 -9.42
N ALA A 43 11.98 5.81 -9.49
CA ALA A 43 13.41 6.06 -9.44
C ALA A 43 13.91 6.84 -10.67
N ALA A 44 13.52 6.42 -11.88
CA ALA A 44 13.94 7.06 -13.13
C ALA A 44 13.44 8.52 -13.24
N GLU A 45 12.22 8.78 -12.81
CA GLU A 45 11.57 10.09 -12.85
C GLU A 45 11.86 10.95 -11.62
N LYS A 46 12.64 10.45 -10.65
CA LYS A 46 12.93 11.10 -9.37
C LYS A 46 11.65 11.51 -8.63
N ARG A 47 10.69 10.57 -8.58
CA ARG A 47 9.38 10.69 -7.92
C ARG A 47 9.27 9.80 -6.68
N PRO A 48 10.02 10.09 -5.59
CA PRO A 48 9.94 9.31 -4.35
C PRO A 48 8.53 9.33 -3.74
N ASP A 49 7.76 10.39 -4.00
CA ASP A 49 6.38 10.56 -3.56
C ASP A 49 5.42 9.46 -4.06
N TRP A 50 5.75 8.77 -5.17
CA TRP A 50 4.95 7.64 -5.64
C TRP A 50 5.10 6.41 -4.76
N LEU A 51 6.32 6.16 -4.25
CA LEU A 51 6.57 5.08 -3.29
C LEU A 51 5.90 5.40 -1.95
N GLU A 52 5.94 6.66 -1.52
CA GLU A 52 5.25 7.13 -0.32
C GLU A 52 3.74 6.99 -0.45
N SER A 53 3.16 7.34 -1.61
CA SER A 53 1.74 7.15 -1.91
C SER A 53 1.34 5.68 -1.85
N PHE A 54 2.13 4.79 -2.49
CA PHE A 54 1.91 3.35 -2.40
C PHE A 54 1.98 2.85 -0.96
N ALA A 55 3.03 3.19 -0.22
CA ALA A 55 3.21 2.78 1.16
C ALA A 55 2.09 3.31 2.07
N GLY A 56 1.66 4.56 1.86
CA GLY A 56 0.53 5.17 2.57
C GLY A 56 -0.77 4.41 2.33
N SER A 57 -1.12 4.15 1.07
CA SER A 57 -2.32 3.38 0.70
C SER A 57 -2.26 1.94 1.21
N ALA A 58 -1.10 1.28 1.13
CA ALA A 58 -0.93 -0.07 1.64
C ALA A 58 -1.08 -0.12 3.18
N ARG A 59 -0.53 0.85 3.92
CA ARG A 59 -0.73 0.97 5.37
C ARG A 59 -2.21 1.18 5.73
N GLN A 60 -2.95 1.97 4.95
CA GLN A 60 -4.40 2.10 5.12
C GLN A 60 -5.13 0.77 4.91
N LEU A 61 -4.77 -0.01 3.87
CA LEU A 61 -5.34 -1.34 3.67
C LEU A 61 -5.01 -2.29 4.81
N ILE A 62 -3.78 -2.28 5.33
CA ILE A 62 -3.41 -3.09 6.50
C ILE A 62 -4.29 -2.71 7.69
N ALA A 63 -4.42 -1.41 7.99
CA ALA A 63 -5.26 -0.95 9.11
C ALA A 63 -6.73 -1.37 8.96
N LEU A 64 -7.28 -1.29 7.75
CA LEU A 64 -8.69 -1.60 7.48
C LEU A 64 -8.98 -3.10 7.40
N LYS A 65 -8.05 -3.90 6.87
CA LYS A 65 -8.36 -5.25 6.35
C LYS A 65 -7.57 -6.38 7.00
N ALA A 66 -6.50 -6.09 7.76
CA ALA A 66 -5.76 -7.13 8.46
C ALA A 66 -6.62 -7.79 9.54
N THR A 67 -6.59 -9.12 9.61
CA THR A 67 -7.40 -9.91 10.55
C THR A 67 -6.58 -10.85 11.44
N ASP A 68 -5.26 -10.85 11.28
CA ASP A 68 -4.34 -11.70 12.05
C ASP A 68 -2.99 -10.97 12.21
N ALA A 69 -2.24 -11.32 13.27
CA ALA A 69 -0.96 -10.72 13.63
C ALA A 69 0.07 -10.74 12.48
N HIS A 70 0.09 -11.78 11.63
CA HIS A 70 1.04 -11.88 10.53
C HIS A 70 0.79 -10.83 9.44
N HIS A 71 -0.47 -10.46 9.19
CA HIS A 71 -0.83 -9.40 8.23
C HIS A 71 -0.27 -8.05 8.67
N TYR A 72 -0.32 -7.76 9.98
CA TYR A 72 0.25 -6.54 10.53
C TYR A 72 1.78 -6.58 10.49
N LYS A 73 2.39 -7.63 11.05
CA LYS A 73 3.85 -7.71 11.20
C LYS A 73 4.57 -7.66 9.86
N TYR A 74 4.18 -8.53 8.92
CA TYR A 74 4.88 -8.62 7.64
C TYR A 74 4.52 -7.47 6.70
N GLY A 75 3.24 -7.08 6.64
CA GLY A 75 2.79 -5.95 5.82
C GLY A 75 3.46 -4.65 6.24
N MET A 76 3.53 -4.36 7.55
CA MET A 76 4.16 -3.12 8.03
C MET A 76 5.68 -3.11 7.89
N ALA A 77 6.35 -4.24 8.14
CA ALA A 77 7.82 -4.33 8.07
C ALA A 77 8.38 -3.95 6.68
N ILE A 78 7.63 -4.21 5.60
CA ILE A 78 8.02 -3.84 4.24
C ILE A 78 8.09 -2.32 4.06
N PHE A 79 7.22 -1.57 4.74
CA PHE A 79 7.08 -0.12 4.56
C PHE A 79 7.77 0.70 5.65
N GLU A 80 8.10 0.13 6.81
CA GLU A 80 8.64 0.89 7.95
C GLU A 80 10.00 1.54 7.64
N ASN A 81 10.86 0.84 6.89
CA ASN A 81 12.25 1.23 6.64
C ASN A 81 12.59 1.23 5.13
N LEU A 82 11.61 1.46 4.25
CA LEU A 82 11.81 1.37 2.80
C LEU A 82 12.88 2.36 2.30
N GLU A 83 13.00 3.51 2.95
CA GLU A 83 14.00 4.53 2.68
C GLU A 83 15.43 4.07 3.02
N LEU A 84 15.60 3.16 3.98
CA LEU A 84 16.90 2.58 4.35
C LEU A 84 17.34 1.47 3.39
N VAL A 85 16.43 0.91 2.60
CA VAL A 85 16.77 -0.04 1.54
C VAL A 85 17.53 0.69 0.44
N SER A 86 18.63 0.09 -0.03
CA SER A 86 19.41 0.65 -1.13
C SER A 86 18.53 0.92 -2.36
N PRO A 87 18.73 2.04 -3.09
CA PRO A 87 17.85 2.42 -4.20
C PRO A 87 17.66 1.31 -5.25
N ALA A 88 18.71 0.53 -5.53
CA ALA A 88 18.66 -0.59 -6.47
C ALA A 88 17.75 -1.75 -6.01
N TYR A 89 17.56 -1.94 -4.70
CA TYR A 89 16.74 -3.02 -4.15
C TYR A 89 15.30 -2.61 -3.80
N ARG A 90 14.99 -1.32 -3.72
CA ARG A 90 13.62 -0.84 -3.43
C ARG A 90 12.57 -1.43 -4.38
N PRO A 91 12.79 -1.56 -5.70
CA PRO A 91 11.80 -2.18 -6.57
C PRO A 91 11.49 -3.63 -6.21
N HIS A 92 12.49 -4.41 -5.82
CA HIS A 92 12.32 -5.80 -5.39
C HIS A 92 11.53 -5.89 -4.09
N VAL A 93 11.84 -5.02 -3.12
CA VAL A 93 11.06 -4.93 -1.87
C VAL A 93 9.61 -4.52 -2.15
N MET A 94 9.38 -3.55 -3.03
CA MET A 94 8.02 -3.15 -3.43
C MET A 94 7.23 -4.27 -4.09
N ALA A 95 7.91 -5.14 -4.84
CA ALA A 95 7.29 -6.31 -5.48
C ALA A 95 6.77 -7.35 -4.48
N THR A 96 7.32 -7.41 -3.25
CA THR A 96 6.86 -8.38 -2.25
C THR A 96 5.57 -7.93 -1.55
N ALA A 97 5.33 -6.61 -1.44
CA ALA A 97 4.20 -6.06 -0.70
C ALA A 97 2.83 -6.68 -1.06
N PRO A 98 2.46 -6.86 -2.36
CA PRO A 98 1.21 -7.52 -2.74
C PRO A 98 0.97 -8.91 -2.15
N TYR A 99 2.02 -9.66 -1.78
CA TYR A 99 1.88 -10.98 -1.17
C TYR A 99 1.60 -10.94 0.34
N TYR A 100 1.81 -9.79 0.99
CA TYR A 100 1.71 -9.64 2.45
C TYR A 100 0.59 -8.69 2.91
N ILE A 101 -0.16 -8.11 1.97
CA ILE A 101 -1.30 -7.25 2.28
C ILE A 101 -2.59 -7.82 1.68
N ARG A 102 -3.74 -7.37 2.19
CA ARG A 102 -5.04 -7.67 1.58
C ARG A 102 -5.43 -6.57 0.62
N GLY A 103 -5.92 -6.95 -0.56
CA GLY A 103 -6.31 -5.99 -1.60
C GLY A 103 -7.54 -5.17 -1.24
N SER A 104 -7.72 -4.06 -1.96
CA SER A 104 -8.80 -3.11 -1.69
C SER A 104 -10.20 -3.71 -1.77
N GLY A 105 -10.40 -4.74 -2.59
CA GLY A 105 -11.65 -5.48 -2.75
C GLY A 105 -11.99 -6.47 -1.63
N HIS A 106 -11.08 -6.72 -0.68
CA HIS A 106 -11.39 -7.59 0.47
C HIS A 106 -12.31 -6.88 1.46
N ALA A 107 -13.10 -7.65 2.21
CA ALA A 107 -13.88 -7.11 3.33
C ALA A 107 -12.97 -6.47 4.38
N ASP A 108 -13.47 -5.41 5.02
CA ASP A 108 -12.78 -4.81 6.17
C ASP A 108 -12.84 -5.77 7.36
N ALA A 109 -11.89 -5.62 8.29
CA ALA A 109 -11.86 -6.42 9.49
C ALA A 109 -13.13 -6.19 10.33
N VAL A 110 -13.63 -7.23 10.97
CA VAL A 110 -14.87 -7.17 11.77
C VAL A 110 -14.76 -6.10 12.88
N VAL A 111 -13.60 -6.00 13.52
CA VAL A 111 -13.35 -4.98 14.55
C VAL A 111 -13.40 -3.55 14.00
N VAL A 112 -12.86 -3.33 12.79
CA VAL A 112 -12.90 -2.02 12.12
C VAL A 112 -14.35 -1.66 11.76
N THR A 113 -15.09 -2.61 11.21
CA THR A 113 -16.51 -2.41 10.87
C THR A 113 -17.31 -2.02 12.11
N ARG A 114 -17.20 -2.78 13.21
CA ARG A 114 -17.88 -2.49 14.48
C ARG A 114 -17.48 -1.14 15.08
N ALA A 115 -16.20 -0.77 14.98
CA ALA A 115 -15.72 0.52 15.47
C ALA A 115 -16.32 1.67 14.66
N LEU A 116 -16.38 1.56 13.34
CA LEU A 116 -16.98 2.58 12.48
C LEU A 116 -18.49 2.71 12.70
N GLU A 117 -19.21 1.60 12.86
CA GLU A 117 -20.64 1.57 13.23
C GLU A 117 -20.88 2.28 14.58
N ALA A 118 -20.08 1.97 15.60
CA ALA A 118 -20.19 2.60 16.91
C ALA A 118 -19.91 4.11 16.88
N LEU A 119 -19.08 4.56 15.94
CA LEU A 119 -18.78 5.98 15.72
C LEU A 119 -19.79 6.69 14.81
N GLY A 120 -20.76 5.99 14.22
CA GLY A 120 -21.68 6.55 13.21
C GLY A 120 -20.99 6.97 11.92
N ALA A 121 -19.79 6.44 11.66
CA ALA A 121 -19.01 6.69 10.45
C ALA A 121 -19.37 5.71 9.30
N ARG A 122 -20.31 4.81 9.56
CA ARG A 122 -20.93 3.87 8.63
C ARG A 122 -22.40 3.67 8.97
#